data_AF-A0A1B0FE91-F1
#
_entry.id   AF-A0A1B0FE91-F1
#
_cell.length_a   1.000
_cell.length_b   1.000
_cell.length_c   1.000
_cell.angle_alpha   90.00
_cell.angle_beta   90.00
_cell.angle_gamma   90.00
#
_symmetry.space_group_name_H-M   'P 1'
#
loop_
_entity.id
_entity.type
_entity.pdbx_description
1 polymer ?
#
loop_
_entity_poly.entity_id
_entity_poly.type
_entity_poly.pdbx_seq_one_letter_code
_entity_poly.pdbx_strand_id
1 'polypeptide(L)'
;IFPAFTIGLASFLAFLEWCWLKTGDTRFRDVYKFWIKIFAVAFGMGVVSGVVMSYQLGTNWSIFSDRVANVLGPLFSFEVLTAFFLEASFLSIMLFGWNRVSSRMHFASTCIVAVGTLISAFWIIAANSWMQTPAGFTIGENGLLYPTNWLEIIFNPSFPYRFIHIVTAAYLTTAFVVGGAGAFYLWRKRHAPQARIMLGMATIMVALAAPFQLFMGDRHGLNTLEHQPAKIAAMEGEVKGLKEWKKEDRSPVVWVFWSFRIMVGVGILMIIIGSVSVIQYLRGKLFQSCFLHGWWISITPSGFIALLAGWFTTEIGRQPYTVYGIMRTIESFSPAITGPQVAWSLIAFIVMYTLIFGAGSYYILKLIYKGIPVIKEEEQFYKHRIGASVIDAAVLLYILMDGFDLGIGILFPFAPSDKCRDHVISSIAPFWDGNETWLVLGVEGLRGVSFEFRFKAEGKYRQLWDYAFHFGSLGAAFCQGMVLGAFIHVVEVNGRNFSAGQFDWASAFSVMTGVAVIFGYALLGSTWLIMKTENITLEWARKVASYTLGFLGIFMGLVSVVTPSASSLCHPN
;
A
#
# COMPACT_ATOMS: atom_id res chain seq x y z
N ILE A 1 -4.60 3.59 11.05
CA ILE A 1 -5.92 4.15 10.65
C ILE A 1 -6.12 3.98 9.14
N PHE A 2 -5.35 4.69 8.31
CA PHE A 2 -5.59 4.74 6.87
C PHE A 2 -5.41 3.42 6.11
N PRO A 3 -4.37 2.59 6.39
CA PRO A 3 -4.23 1.29 5.71
C PRO A 3 -5.45 0.37 5.90
N ALA A 4 -5.98 0.29 7.13
CA ALA A 4 -7.18 -0.51 7.40
C ALA A 4 -8.42 0.02 6.66
N PHE A 5 -8.54 1.34 6.50
CA PHE A 5 -9.65 1.93 5.76
C PHE A 5 -9.53 1.67 4.26
N THR A 6 -8.33 1.78 3.69
CA THR A 6 -8.10 1.58 2.25
C THR A 6 -8.29 0.12 1.84
N ILE A 7 -7.91 -0.86 2.67
CA ILE A 7 -8.17 -2.30 2.42
C ILE A 7 -9.66 -2.56 2.17
N GLY A 8 -10.53 -2.09 3.09
CA GLY A 8 -11.97 -2.27 2.91
C GLY A 8 -12.57 -1.39 1.83
N LEU A 9 -12.07 -0.17 1.66
CA LEU A 9 -12.61 0.77 0.69
C LEU A 9 -12.28 0.38 -0.76
N ALA A 10 -11.09 -0.16 -1.02
CA ALA A 10 -10.73 -0.69 -2.34
C ALA A 10 -11.65 -1.84 -2.75
N SER A 11 -11.90 -2.79 -1.84
CA SER A 11 -12.83 -3.90 -2.06
C SER A 11 -14.27 -3.41 -2.30
N PHE A 12 -14.71 -2.38 -1.56
CA PHE A 12 -16.01 -1.75 -1.77
C PHE A 12 -16.13 -1.07 -3.14
N LEU A 13 -15.08 -0.36 -3.57
CA LEU A 13 -15.01 0.29 -4.88
C LEU A 13 -15.07 -0.75 -6.02
N ALA A 14 -14.31 -1.84 -5.92
CA ALA A 14 -14.38 -2.95 -6.87
C ALA A 14 -15.82 -3.52 -6.96
N PHE A 15 -16.49 -3.72 -5.82
CA PHE A 15 -17.86 -4.22 -5.80
C PHE A 15 -18.86 -3.24 -6.42
N LEU A 16 -18.76 -1.94 -6.14
CA LEU A 16 -19.62 -0.92 -6.74
C LEU A 16 -19.46 -0.86 -8.26
N GLU A 17 -18.22 -0.90 -8.74
CA GLU A 17 -17.94 -0.89 -10.17
C GLU A 17 -18.49 -2.15 -10.86
N TRP A 18 -18.34 -3.32 -10.23
CA TRP A 18 -18.95 -4.56 -10.70
C TRP A 18 -20.48 -4.44 -10.79
N CYS A 19 -21.14 -3.94 -9.74
CA CYS A 19 -22.58 -3.72 -9.74
C CYS A 19 -23.00 -2.78 -10.86
N TRP A 20 -22.29 -1.67 -11.07
CA TRP A 20 -22.55 -0.75 -12.17
C TRP A 20 -22.40 -1.42 -13.54
N LEU A 21 -21.29 -2.11 -13.79
CA LEU A 21 -21.05 -2.77 -15.09
C LEU A 21 -22.06 -3.88 -15.39
N LYS A 22 -22.52 -4.59 -14.35
CA LYS A 22 -23.51 -5.66 -14.49
C LYS A 22 -24.92 -5.14 -14.71
N THR A 23 -25.30 -4.05 -14.05
CA THR A 23 -26.70 -3.58 -14.02
C THR A 23 -26.96 -2.37 -14.91
N GLY A 24 -25.93 -1.62 -15.30
CA GLY A 24 -26.05 -0.31 -15.95
C GLY A 24 -26.53 0.82 -15.02
N ASP A 25 -26.80 0.55 -13.74
CA ASP A 25 -27.35 1.52 -12.82
C ASP A 25 -26.32 2.56 -12.39
N THR A 26 -26.53 3.80 -12.85
CA THR A 26 -25.62 4.94 -12.64
C THR A 26 -25.47 5.33 -11.18
N ARG A 27 -26.38 4.92 -10.29
CA ARG A 27 -26.27 5.21 -8.85
C ARG A 27 -25.02 4.56 -8.24
N PHE A 28 -24.64 3.35 -8.66
CA PHE A 28 -23.42 2.69 -8.19
C PHE A 28 -22.17 3.43 -8.66
N ARG A 29 -22.17 3.89 -9.92
CA ARG A 29 -21.09 4.73 -10.48
C ARG A 29 -20.94 6.05 -9.73
N ASP A 30 -22.03 6.70 -9.37
CA ASP A 30 -21.99 7.97 -8.64
C ASP A 30 -21.40 7.78 -7.23
N VAL A 31 -21.80 6.70 -6.55
CA VAL A 31 -21.21 6.30 -5.26
C VAL A 31 -19.71 5.97 -5.42
N TYR A 32 -19.34 5.23 -6.46
CA TYR A 32 -17.95 4.93 -6.78
C TYR A 32 -17.11 6.20 -6.97
N LYS A 33 -17.55 7.11 -7.85
CA LYS A 33 -16.84 8.37 -8.16
C LYS A 33 -16.77 9.34 -6.98
N PHE A 34 -17.66 9.19 -6.01
CA PHE A 34 -17.56 9.90 -4.73
C PHE A 34 -16.49 9.28 -3.84
N TRP A 35 -16.55 7.97 -3.58
CA TRP A 35 -15.65 7.29 -2.65
C TRP A 35 -14.22 7.16 -3.16
N ILE A 36 -14.00 7.10 -4.47
CA ILE A 36 -12.64 7.05 -5.04
C ILE A 36 -11.80 8.28 -4.67
N LYS A 37 -12.42 9.45 -4.51
CA LYS A 37 -11.73 10.67 -4.07
C LYS A 37 -11.28 10.57 -2.62
N ILE A 38 -12.14 10.01 -1.76
CA ILE A 38 -11.83 9.77 -0.35
C ILE A 38 -10.75 8.69 -0.23
N PHE A 39 -10.85 7.64 -1.05
CA PHE A 39 -9.86 6.58 -1.16
C PHE A 39 -8.49 7.13 -1.53
N ALA A 40 -8.38 7.98 -2.56
CA ALA A 40 -7.11 8.58 -2.97
C ALA A 40 -6.42 9.35 -1.82
N VAL A 41 -7.20 10.15 -1.07
CA VAL A 41 -6.68 10.93 0.07
C VAL A 41 -6.26 9.99 1.21
N ALA A 42 -7.07 8.98 1.53
CA ALA A 42 -6.75 8.00 2.56
C ALA A 42 -5.50 7.18 2.19
N PHE A 43 -5.38 6.77 0.94
CA PHE A 43 -4.24 6.04 0.40
C PHE A 43 -2.96 6.86 0.51
N GLY A 44 -2.97 8.12 0.05
CA GLY A 44 -1.82 9.01 0.19
C GLY A 44 -1.35 9.17 1.64
N MET A 45 -2.27 9.33 2.59
CA MET A 45 -1.91 9.36 4.02
C MET A 45 -1.33 8.04 4.53
N GLY A 46 -1.80 6.91 4.00
CA GLY A 46 -1.25 5.58 4.26
C GLY A 46 0.21 5.47 3.79
N VAL A 47 0.50 5.89 2.55
CA VAL A 47 1.85 5.86 1.97
C VAL A 47 2.83 6.71 2.81
N VAL A 48 2.46 7.95 3.13
CA VAL A 48 3.32 8.86 3.92
C VAL A 48 3.68 8.26 5.27
N SER A 49 2.72 7.64 5.97
CA SER A 49 2.99 6.98 7.25
C SER A 49 3.79 5.67 7.09
N GLY A 50 3.54 4.89 6.04
CA GLY A 50 4.25 3.64 5.77
C GLY A 50 5.74 3.85 5.49
N VAL A 51 6.09 4.87 4.69
CA VAL A 51 7.48 5.23 4.39
C VAL A 51 8.22 5.61 5.67
N VAL A 52 7.62 6.42 6.54
CA VAL A 52 8.27 6.78 7.82
C VAL A 52 8.49 5.54 8.69
N MET A 53 7.53 4.62 8.73
CA MET A 53 7.63 3.40 9.54
C MET A 53 8.81 2.52 9.10
N SER A 54 9.06 2.36 7.80
CA SER A 54 10.17 1.54 7.31
C SER A 54 11.53 2.11 7.74
N TYR A 55 11.70 3.45 7.68
CA TYR A 55 12.91 4.11 8.19
C TYR A 55 13.03 4.02 9.72
N GLN A 56 11.93 4.09 10.47
CA GLN A 56 11.96 3.98 11.93
C GLN A 56 12.44 2.61 12.42
N LEU A 57 12.17 1.52 11.69
CA LEU A 57 12.72 0.20 12.01
C LEU A 57 14.25 0.20 11.93
N GLY A 58 14.82 0.78 10.87
CA GLY A 58 16.27 0.84 10.69
C GLY A 58 16.95 1.83 11.66
N THR A 59 16.38 3.02 11.83
CA THR A 59 17.02 4.07 12.65
C THR A 59 16.91 3.80 14.13
N ASN A 60 15.74 3.45 14.66
CA ASN A 60 15.51 3.29 16.09
C ASN A 60 15.77 1.87 16.62
N TRP A 61 15.77 0.86 15.75
CA TRP A 61 15.85 -0.55 16.11
C TRP A 61 16.92 -1.29 15.29
N SER A 62 18.16 -0.76 15.29
CA SER A 62 19.25 -1.29 14.46
C SER A 62 19.67 -2.71 14.86
N ILE A 63 19.73 -3.03 16.16
CA ILE A 63 20.07 -4.38 16.64
C ILE A 63 18.97 -5.37 16.25
N PHE A 64 17.71 -4.98 16.38
CA PHE A 64 16.59 -5.81 15.89
C PHE A 64 16.72 -6.06 14.40
N SER A 65 16.89 -5.01 13.60
CA SER A 65 17.00 -5.09 12.14
C SER A 65 18.13 -6.02 11.70
N ASP A 66 19.32 -5.86 12.29
CA ASP A 66 20.48 -6.72 12.05
C ASP A 66 20.18 -8.19 12.38
N ARG A 67 19.60 -8.46 13.55
CA ARG A 67 19.39 -9.82 14.05
C ARG A 67 18.35 -10.62 13.28
N VAL A 68 17.30 -9.97 12.77
CA VAL A 68 16.15 -10.62 12.12
C VAL A 68 16.11 -10.43 10.60
N ALA A 69 17.08 -9.71 10.02
CA ALA A 69 17.09 -9.32 8.61
C ALA A 69 16.87 -10.51 7.66
N ASN A 70 17.51 -11.65 7.90
CA ASN A 70 17.41 -12.81 7.00
C ASN A 70 16.02 -13.47 7.01
N VAL A 71 15.19 -13.19 8.01
CA VAL A 71 13.82 -13.73 8.12
C VAL A 71 12.79 -12.66 7.74
N LEU A 72 12.82 -11.49 8.38
CA LEU A 72 11.81 -10.45 8.16
C LEU A 72 12.09 -9.58 6.93
N GLY A 73 13.36 -9.40 6.55
CA GLY A 73 13.76 -8.61 5.39
C GLY A 73 13.06 -9.08 4.12
N PRO A 74 13.13 -10.37 3.75
CA PRO A 74 12.40 -10.90 2.60
C PRO A 74 10.89 -10.68 2.65
N LEU A 75 10.25 -10.82 3.82
CA LEU A 75 8.80 -10.58 3.96
C LEU A 75 8.43 -9.11 3.67
N PHE A 76 9.23 -8.16 4.17
CA PHE A 76 9.05 -6.73 3.87
C PHE A 76 9.36 -6.43 2.39
N SER A 77 10.38 -7.05 1.82
CA SER A 77 10.68 -6.90 0.39
C SER A 77 9.56 -7.45 -0.50
N PHE A 78 8.97 -8.60 -0.14
CA PHE A 78 7.83 -9.15 -0.88
C PHE A 78 6.59 -8.28 -0.79
N GLU A 79 6.32 -7.64 0.36
CA GLU A 79 5.26 -6.64 0.46
C GLU A 79 5.45 -5.54 -0.59
N VAL A 80 6.64 -4.96 -0.67
CA VAL A 80 6.93 -3.89 -1.63
C VAL A 80 6.80 -4.42 -3.06
N LEU A 81 7.48 -5.52 -3.39
CA LEU A 81 7.55 -6.06 -4.74
C LEU A 81 6.21 -6.56 -5.29
N THR A 82 5.38 -7.18 -4.45
CA THR A 82 4.16 -7.86 -4.91
C THR A 82 2.88 -7.06 -4.66
N ALA A 83 2.84 -6.22 -3.61
CA ALA A 83 1.66 -5.45 -3.27
C ALA A 83 1.82 -3.97 -3.60
N PHE A 84 2.88 -3.32 -3.13
CA PHE A 84 3.05 -1.87 -3.33
C PHE A 84 3.17 -1.51 -4.82
N PHE A 85 4.03 -2.21 -5.57
CA PHE A 85 4.16 -2.00 -7.02
C PHE A 85 2.84 -2.29 -7.76
N LEU A 86 2.13 -3.34 -7.36
CA LEU A 86 0.85 -3.71 -7.96
C LEU A 86 -0.21 -2.61 -7.67
N GLU A 87 -0.30 -2.15 -6.43
CA GLU A 87 -1.23 -1.10 -6.03
C GLU A 87 -0.91 0.23 -6.69
N ALA A 88 0.31 0.77 -6.55
CA ALA A 88 0.71 2.09 -7.07
C ALA A 88 0.44 2.20 -8.57
N SER A 89 0.71 1.12 -9.29
CA SER A 89 0.58 1.06 -10.73
C SER A 89 -0.87 1.03 -11.21
N PHE A 90 -1.69 0.13 -10.66
CA PHE A 90 -3.10 0.04 -11.04
C PHE A 90 -3.94 1.16 -10.43
N LEU A 91 -3.50 1.76 -9.33
CA LEU A 91 -4.14 2.90 -8.68
C LEU A 91 -4.26 4.09 -9.63
N SER A 92 -3.21 4.40 -10.39
CA SER A 92 -3.25 5.51 -11.35
C SER A 92 -4.37 5.35 -12.39
N ILE A 93 -4.61 4.13 -12.85
CA ILE A 93 -5.69 3.83 -13.81
C ILE A 93 -7.04 3.84 -13.11
N MET A 94 -7.11 3.33 -11.89
CA MET A 94 -8.33 3.41 -11.07
C MET A 94 -8.74 4.88 -10.85
N LEU A 95 -7.79 5.77 -10.53
CA LEU A 95 -8.05 7.18 -10.23
C LEU A 95 -8.32 8.03 -11.49
N PHE A 96 -7.58 7.79 -12.58
CA PHE A 96 -7.55 8.68 -13.74
C PHE A 96 -7.92 8.01 -15.07
N GLY A 97 -8.12 6.70 -15.07
CA GLY A 97 -8.42 5.90 -16.27
C GLY A 97 -9.85 6.06 -16.77
N TRP A 98 -10.72 6.73 -16.04
CA TRP A 98 -12.10 6.97 -16.47
C TRP A 98 -12.12 7.71 -17.81
N ASN A 99 -12.86 7.18 -18.80
CA ASN A 99 -12.91 7.67 -20.19
C ASN A 99 -11.55 7.66 -20.93
N ARG A 100 -10.50 7.06 -20.36
CA ARG A 100 -9.14 6.98 -20.95
C ARG A 100 -8.73 5.55 -21.29
N VAL A 101 -9.19 4.58 -20.50
CA VAL A 101 -9.00 3.13 -20.76
C VAL A 101 -10.35 2.45 -20.96
N SER A 102 -10.35 1.20 -21.42
CA SER A 102 -11.59 0.43 -21.54
C SER A 102 -12.25 0.21 -20.18
N SER A 103 -13.58 0.09 -20.12
CA SER A 103 -14.29 -0.21 -18.86
C SER A 103 -13.85 -1.54 -18.23
N ARG A 104 -13.39 -2.49 -19.06
CA ARG A 104 -12.82 -3.76 -18.58
C ARG A 104 -11.47 -3.55 -17.91
N MET A 105 -10.60 -2.74 -18.52
CA MET A 105 -9.29 -2.41 -17.96
C MET A 105 -9.44 -1.61 -16.67
N HIS A 106 -10.32 -0.62 -16.64
CA HIS A 106 -10.58 0.14 -15.43
C HIS A 106 -11.07 -0.77 -14.29
N PHE A 107 -12.05 -1.64 -14.55
CA PHE A 107 -12.53 -2.60 -13.56
C PHE A 107 -11.46 -3.61 -13.12
N ALA A 108 -10.64 -4.09 -14.05
CA ALA A 108 -9.50 -4.94 -13.74
C ALA A 108 -8.53 -4.22 -12.82
N SER A 109 -8.21 -2.94 -13.09
CA SER A 109 -7.38 -2.11 -12.21
C SER A 109 -7.97 -1.96 -10.83
N THR A 110 -9.26 -1.65 -10.70
CA THR A 110 -9.93 -1.54 -9.40
C THR A 110 -9.87 -2.86 -8.63
N CYS A 111 -10.07 -4.00 -9.30
CA CYS A 111 -9.94 -5.33 -8.68
C CYS A 111 -8.51 -5.61 -8.24
N ILE A 112 -7.52 -5.27 -9.06
CA ILE A 112 -6.11 -5.50 -8.77
C ILE A 112 -5.64 -4.63 -7.61
N VAL A 113 -6.07 -3.36 -7.52
CA VAL A 113 -5.82 -2.52 -6.33
C VAL A 113 -6.45 -3.15 -5.09
N ALA A 114 -7.69 -3.63 -5.16
CA ALA A 114 -8.34 -4.30 -4.03
C ALA A 114 -7.59 -5.57 -3.59
N VAL A 115 -7.16 -6.41 -4.54
CA VAL A 115 -6.35 -7.61 -4.26
C VAL A 115 -4.98 -7.23 -3.73
N GLY A 116 -4.33 -6.21 -4.30
CA GLY A 116 -3.05 -5.68 -3.85
C GLY A 116 -3.08 -5.30 -2.38
N THR A 117 -4.10 -4.55 -1.94
CA THR A 117 -4.24 -4.17 -0.52
C THR A 117 -4.36 -5.38 0.41
N LEU A 118 -4.93 -6.50 -0.06
CA LEU A 118 -4.99 -7.75 0.70
C LEU A 118 -3.65 -8.49 0.70
N ILE A 119 -2.89 -8.44 -0.40
CA ILE A 119 -1.52 -8.99 -0.48
C ILE A 119 -0.56 -8.19 0.41
N SER A 120 -0.68 -6.85 0.48
CA SER A 120 0.09 -6.04 1.44
C SER A 120 -0.24 -6.44 2.87
N ALA A 121 -1.54 -6.55 3.20
CA ALA A 121 -1.97 -7.03 4.51
C ALA A 121 -1.44 -8.44 4.81
N PHE A 122 -1.37 -9.33 3.82
CA PHE A 122 -0.83 -10.67 3.98
C PHE A 122 0.63 -10.63 4.44
N TRP A 123 1.50 -9.93 3.71
CA TRP A 123 2.94 -9.91 4.02
C TRP A 123 3.26 -9.21 5.34
N ILE A 124 2.62 -8.07 5.61
CA ILE A 124 2.83 -7.35 6.87
C ILE A 124 2.32 -8.14 8.06
N ILE A 125 1.15 -8.78 7.94
CA ILE A 125 0.63 -9.61 9.03
C ILE A 125 1.42 -10.91 9.16
N ALA A 126 1.99 -11.48 8.09
CA ALA A 126 2.91 -12.61 8.18
C ALA A 126 4.16 -12.23 9.00
N ALA A 127 4.81 -11.12 8.65
CA ALA A 127 5.97 -10.61 9.38
C ALA A 127 5.65 -10.32 10.85
N ASN A 128 4.56 -9.61 11.12
CA ASN A 128 4.18 -9.29 12.50
C ASN A 128 3.69 -10.53 13.28
N SER A 129 3.10 -11.54 12.63
CA SER A 129 2.71 -12.81 13.27
C SER A 129 3.90 -13.69 13.59
N TRP A 130 4.93 -13.67 12.73
CA TRP A 130 6.18 -14.32 13.05
C TRP A 130 6.83 -13.70 14.29
N MET A 131 6.76 -12.38 14.48
CA MET A 131 7.24 -11.75 15.73
C MET A 131 6.46 -12.18 16.99
N GLN A 132 5.22 -12.65 16.84
CA GLN A 132 4.40 -13.16 17.95
C GLN A 132 4.66 -14.66 18.19
N THR A 133 4.73 -15.47 17.14
CA THR A 133 4.97 -16.91 17.23
C THR A 133 6.09 -17.31 16.27
N PRO A 134 7.36 -17.04 16.61
CA PRO A 134 8.49 -17.31 15.72
C PRO A 134 8.63 -18.82 15.45
N ALA A 135 8.76 -19.19 14.18
CA ALA A 135 8.90 -20.58 13.73
C ALA A 135 9.77 -20.65 12.45
N GLY A 136 10.22 -21.86 12.07
CA GLY A 136 10.95 -22.10 10.82
C GLY A 136 12.31 -21.41 10.71
N PHE A 137 13.04 -21.23 11.81
CA PHE A 137 14.37 -20.60 11.81
C PHE A 137 15.35 -21.30 12.76
N THR A 138 16.64 -21.03 12.58
CA THR A 138 17.73 -21.39 13.51
C THR A 138 18.55 -20.16 13.88
N ILE A 139 19.25 -20.20 15.01
CA ILE A 139 20.14 -19.12 15.44
C ILE A 139 21.57 -19.54 15.10
N GLY A 140 22.23 -18.76 14.23
CA GLY A 140 23.63 -18.99 13.89
C GLY A 140 24.57 -18.59 15.01
N GLU A 141 25.84 -19.01 14.91
CA GLU A 141 26.89 -18.68 15.91
C GLU A 141 27.12 -17.17 16.07
N ASN A 142 26.84 -16.40 15.02
CA ASN A 142 26.89 -14.93 15.02
C ASN A 142 25.66 -14.26 15.65
N GLY A 143 24.73 -15.04 16.22
CA GLY A 143 23.51 -14.58 16.88
C GLY A 143 22.39 -14.14 15.92
N LEU A 144 22.60 -14.23 14.61
CA LEU A 144 21.59 -13.92 13.58
C LEU A 144 20.61 -15.06 13.42
N LEU A 145 19.37 -14.73 13.05
CA LEU A 145 18.35 -15.72 12.76
C LEU A 145 18.41 -16.07 11.27
N TYR A 146 18.46 -17.36 10.96
CA TYR A 146 18.50 -17.89 9.61
C TYR A 146 17.24 -18.72 9.32
N PRO A 147 16.56 -18.50 8.18
CA PRO A 147 15.39 -19.25 7.82
C PRO A 147 15.75 -20.72 7.54
N THR A 148 14.99 -21.65 8.10
CA THR A 148 15.07 -23.09 7.80
C THR A 148 13.85 -23.57 7.01
N ASN A 149 12.67 -22.97 7.25
CA ASN A 149 11.44 -23.30 6.54
C ASN A 149 10.55 -22.07 6.32
N TRP A 150 10.46 -21.61 5.08
CA TRP A 150 9.64 -20.44 4.71
C TRP A 150 8.14 -20.63 4.93
N LEU A 151 7.62 -21.85 4.77
CA LEU A 151 6.19 -22.11 5.01
C LEU A 151 5.85 -21.95 6.49
N GLU A 152 6.71 -22.41 7.40
CA GLU A 152 6.53 -22.21 8.84
C GLU A 152 6.73 -20.76 9.26
N ILE A 153 7.62 -20.03 8.59
CA ILE A 153 7.81 -18.59 8.83
C ILE A 153 6.54 -17.81 8.45
N ILE A 154 6.04 -18.02 7.23
CA ILE A 154 4.89 -17.29 6.66
C ILE A 154 3.60 -17.73 7.36
N PHE A 155 3.34 -19.03 7.42
CA PHE A 155 2.14 -19.63 8.04
C PHE A 155 2.43 -20.11 9.46
N ASN A 156 3.08 -19.26 10.26
CA ASN A 156 3.30 -19.50 11.67
C ASN A 156 1.95 -19.66 12.43
N PRO A 157 1.94 -20.27 13.64
CA PRO A 157 0.71 -20.69 14.30
C PRO A 157 -0.35 -19.58 14.49
N SER A 158 0.08 -18.33 14.67
CA SER A 158 -0.85 -17.22 14.86
C SER A 158 -1.33 -16.56 13.56
N PHE A 159 -0.58 -16.71 12.45
CA PHE A 159 -0.81 -15.98 11.20
C PHE A 159 -2.24 -16.15 10.63
N PRO A 160 -2.79 -17.37 10.43
CA PRO A 160 -4.08 -17.53 9.76
C PRO A 160 -5.22 -16.83 10.50
N TYR A 161 -5.23 -16.94 11.83
CA TYR A 161 -6.24 -16.29 12.67
C TYR A 161 -6.10 -14.77 12.65
N ARG A 162 -4.87 -14.26 12.75
CA ARG A 162 -4.58 -12.82 12.78
C ARG A 162 -4.89 -12.15 11.45
N PHE A 163 -4.50 -12.78 10.33
CA PHE A 163 -4.78 -12.26 9.00
C PHE A 163 -6.29 -12.11 8.75
N ILE A 164 -7.06 -13.18 8.99
CA ILE A 164 -8.51 -13.15 8.82
C ILE A 164 -9.17 -12.12 9.76
N HIS A 165 -8.72 -12.06 11.02
CA HIS A 165 -9.27 -11.14 12.02
C HIS A 165 -9.01 -9.66 11.66
N ILE A 166 -7.82 -9.33 11.14
CA ILE A 166 -7.47 -7.96 10.73
C ILE A 166 -8.19 -7.55 9.45
N VAL A 167 -8.23 -8.42 8.44
CA VAL A 167 -8.93 -8.12 7.18
C VAL A 167 -10.43 -7.92 7.41
N THR A 168 -11.05 -8.78 8.23
CA THR A 168 -12.47 -8.66 8.58
C THR A 168 -12.74 -7.38 9.39
N ALA A 169 -11.84 -7.02 10.32
CA ALA A 169 -11.93 -5.75 11.05
C ALA A 169 -11.78 -4.52 10.13
N ALA A 170 -10.93 -4.57 9.12
CA ALA A 170 -10.79 -3.53 8.10
C ALA A 170 -12.09 -3.37 7.29
N TYR A 171 -12.72 -4.47 6.88
CA TYR A 171 -14.00 -4.46 6.18
C TYR A 171 -15.15 -3.90 7.02
N LEU A 172 -15.23 -4.30 8.30
CA LEU A 172 -16.19 -3.71 9.24
C LEU A 172 -15.94 -2.22 9.42
N THR A 173 -14.69 -1.79 9.56
CA THR A 173 -14.34 -0.37 9.66
C THR A 173 -14.87 0.43 8.48
N THR A 174 -14.62 -0.04 7.25
CA THR A 174 -15.16 0.61 6.06
C THR A 174 -16.69 0.58 6.03
N ALA A 175 -17.33 -0.53 6.43
CA ALA A 175 -18.78 -0.63 6.47
C ALA A 175 -19.40 0.43 7.39
N PHE A 176 -18.85 0.66 8.58
CA PHE A 176 -19.34 1.71 9.48
C PHE A 176 -19.08 3.12 8.96
N VAL A 177 -17.96 3.36 8.27
CA VAL A 177 -17.71 4.67 7.63
C VAL A 177 -18.67 4.94 6.47
N VAL A 178 -18.84 3.97 5.57
CA VAL A 178 -19.74 4.07 4.42
C VAL A 178 -21.20 4.13 4.87
N GLY A 179 -21.60 3.27 5.80
CA GLY A 179 -22.94 3.22 6.38
C GLY A 179 -23.28 4.48 7.16
N GLY A 180 -22.33 5.01 7.94
CA GLY A 180 -22.46 6.28 8.65
C GLY A 180 -22.67 7.46 7.71
N ALA A 181 -21.91 7.54 6.61
CA ALA A 181 -22.12 8.56 5.57
C ALA A 181 -23.48 8.40 4.87
N GLY A 182 -23.90 7.17 4.56
CA GLY A 182 -25.23 6.89 4.01
C GLY A 182 -26.36 7.30 4.95
N ALA A 183 -26.24 6.95 6.23
CA ALA A 183 -27.19 7.36 7.27
C ALA A 183 -27.23 8.89 7.42
N PHE A 184 -26.08 9.57 7.38
CA PHE A 184 -26.02 11.03 7.42
C PHE A 184 -26.79 11.68 6.27
N TYR A 185 -26.64 11.19 5.05
CA TYR A 185 -27.38 11.71 3.91
C TYR A 185 -28.89 11.43 3.98
N LEU A 186 -29.29 10.25 4.45
CA LEU A 186 -30.71 9.94 4.70
C LEU A 186 -31.30 10.85 5.78
N TRP A 187 -30.58 11.08 6.88
CA TRP A 187 -31.02 11.99 7.94
C TRP A 187 -31.17 13.43 7.43
N ARG A 188 -30.22 13.89 6.60
CA ARG A 188 -30.26 15.23 5.98
C ARG A 188 -31.19 15.33 4.78
N LYS A 189 -31.86 14.23 4.38
CA LYS A 189 -32.73 14.14 3.20
C LYS A 189 -32.02 14.57 1.90
N ARG A 190 -30.74 14.22 1.75
CA ARG A 190 -29.92 14.48 0.55
C ARG A 190 -29.47 13.17 -0.09
N HIS A 191 -29.29 13.16 -1.41
CA HIS A 191 -28.76 12.00 -2.15
C HIS A 191 -29.42 10.66 -1.80
N ALA A 192 -30.73 10.65 -1.51
CA ALA A 192 -31.42 9.50 -0.93
C ALA A 192 -31.21 8.19 -1.72
N PRO A 193 -31.23 8.15 -3.07
CA PRO A 193 -30.99 6.91 -3.81
C PRO A 193 -29.60 6.30 -3.55
N GLN A 194 -28.55 7.12 -3.60
CA GLN A 194 -27.17 6.70 -3.35
C GLN A 194 -26.94 6.35 -1.87
N ALA A 195 -27.58 7.11 -0.97
CA ALA A 195 -27.50 6.88 0.47
C ALA A 195 -28.10 5.52 0.88
N ARG A 196 -29.17 5.07 0.22
CA ARG A 196 -29.74 3.73 0.40
C ARG A 196 -28.78 2.62 -0.02
N ILE A 197 -28.02 2.81 -1.11
CA ILE A 197 -26.99 1.87 -1.55
C ILE A 197 -25.91 1.74 -0.46
N MET A 198 -25.37 2.86 0.00
CA MET A 198 -24.33 2.88 1.04
C MET A 198 -24.77 2.21 2.34
N LEU A 199 -25.92 2.61 2.90
CA LEU A 199 -26.43 2.05 4.15
C LEU A 199 -26.86 0.57 3.99
N GLY A 200 -27.44 0.22 2.85
CA GLY A 200 -27.86 -1.16 2.55
C GLY A 200 -26.67 -2.11 2.45
N MET A 201 -25.65 -1.75 1.65
CA MET A 201 -24.43 -2.56 1.51
C MET A 201 -23.65 -2.65 2.82
N ALA A 202 -23.55 -1.55 3.58
CA ALA A 202 -22.94 -1.56 4.91
C ALA A 202 -23.69 -2.50 5.87
N THR A 203 -25.02 -2.49 5.85
CA THR A 203 -25.84 -3.40 6.69
C THR A 203 -25.58 -4.86 6.33
N ILE A 204 -25.51 -5.19 5.03
CA ILE A 204 -25.18 -6.55 4.57
C ILE A 204 -23.77 -6.94 5.02
N MET A 205 -22.79 -6.06 4.86
CA MET A 205 -21.42 -6.32 5.27
C MET A 205 -21.34 -6.57 6.78
N VAL A 206 -21.98 -5.75 7.61
CA VAL A 206 -21.99 -5.97 9.07
C VAL A 206 -22.72 -7.26 9.44
N ALA A 207 -23.81 -7.61 8.76
CA ALA A 207 -24.55 -8.85 9.00
C ALA A 207 -23.70 -10.11 8.79
N LEU A 208 -22.78 -10.07 7.81
CA LEU A 208 -21.89 -11.19 7.50
C LEU A 208 -20.59 -11.14 8.30
N ALA A 209 -19.92 -9.98 8.30
CA ALA A 209 -18.59 -9.83 8.86
C ALA A 209 -18.58 -9.75 10.39
N ALA A 210 -19.61 -9.21 11.05
CA ALA A 210 -19.59 -9.04 12.51
C ALA A 210 -19.69 -10.38 13.28
N PRO A 211 -20.59 -11.31 12.92
CA PRO A 211 -20.59 -12.65 13.51
C PRO A 211 -19.30 -13.42 13.21
N PHE A 212 -18.78 -13.28 11.98
CA PHE A 212 -17.52 -13.90 11.59
C PHE A 212 -16.32 -13.34 12.37
N GLN A 213 -16.27 -12.02 12.59
CA GLN A 213 -15.26 -11.35 13.43
C GLN A 213 -15.26 -11.90 14.86
N LEU A 214 -16.44 -12.10 15.45
CA LEU A 214 -16.59 -12.65 16.78
C LEU A 214 -16.03 -14.08 16.86
N PHE A 215 -16.44 -14.93 15.91
CA PHE A 215 -15.95 -16.31 15.82
C PHE A 215 -14.44 -16.38 15.63
N MET A 216 -13.88 -15.60 14.69
CA MET A 216 -12.46 -15.57 14.44
C MET A 216 -11.67 -14.94 15.60
N GLY A 217 -12.26 -13.99 16.32
CA GLY A 217 -11.69 -13.42 17.54
C GLY A 217 -11.58 -14.44 18.66
N ASP A 218 -12.61 -15.24 18.89
CA ASP A 218 -12.59 -16.34 19.86
C ASP A 218 -11.50 -17.37 19.52
N ARG A 219 -11.45 -17.82 18.26
CA ARG A 219 -10.41 -18.73 17.77
C ARG A 219 -8.99 -18.15 17.92
N HIS A 220 -8.82 -16.86 17.64
CA HIS A 220 -7.54 -16.18 17.87
C HIS A 220 -7.16 -16.12 19.36
N GLY A 221 -8.14 -15.87 20.24
CA GLY A 221 -7.96 -15.90 21.68
C GLY A 221 -7.50 -17.27 22.18
N LEU A 222 -8.15 -18.35 21.73
CA LEU A 222 -7.77 -19.73 22.07
C LEU A 222 -6.36 -20.09 21.56
N ASN A 223 -6.01 -19.68 20.34
CA ASN A 223 -4.65 -19.86 19.82
C ASN A 223 -3.61 -19.09 20.67
N THR A 224 -3.95 -17.87 21.11
CA THR A 224 -3.10 -17.06 21.99
C THR A 224 -2.97 -17.69 23.38
N LEU A 225 -4.01 -18.36 23.90
CA LEU A 225 -3.93 -19.11 25.15
C LEU A 225 -2.89 -20.23 25.08
N GLU A 226 -2.81 -20.92 23.94
CA GLU A 226 -1.86 -22.02 23.73
C GLU A 226 -0.41 -21.50 23.58
N HIS A 227 -0.19 -20.45 22.77
CA HIS A 227 1.15 -20.03 22.38
C HIS A 227 1.71 -18.86 23.20
N GLN A 228 0.85 -18.04 23.82
CA GLN A 228 1.21 -16.88 24.64
C GLN A 228 0.27 -16.72 25.85
N PRO A 229 0.20 -17.70 26.76
CA PRO A 229 -0.76 -17.70 27.88
C PRO A 229 -0.63 -16.49 28.81
N ALA A 230 0.57 -15.92 28.96
CA ALA A 230 0.80 -14.70 29.75
C ALA A 230 -0.02 -13.51 29.24
N LYS A 231 -0.24 -13.44 27.92
CA LYS A 231 -1.04 -12.38 27.29
C LYS A 231 -2.53 -12.55 27.63
N ILE A 232 -3.07 -13.77 27.57
CA ILE A 232 -4.45 -14.05 27.99
C ILE A 232 -4.64 -13.81 29.48
N ALA A 233 -3.70 -14.25 30.32
CA ALA A 233 -3.73 -13.96 31.75
C ALA A 233 -3.74 -12.44 32.04
N ALA A 234 -3.08 -11.63 31.21
CA ALA A 234 -3.13 -10.17 31.31
C ALA A 234 -4.45 -9.54 30.81
N MET A 235 -5.16 -10.16 29.85
CA MET A 235 -6.47 -9.71 29.36
C MET A 235 -7.63 -10.07 30.31
N GLU A 236 -7.60 -11.32 30.81
CA GLU A 236 -8.72 -11.96 31.52
C GLU A 236 -8.54 -12.03 33.04
N GLY A 237 -7.30 -11.96 33.55
CA GLY A 237 -7.01 -11.99 34.99
C GLY A 237 -7.03 -13.37 35.67
N GLU A 238 -7.82 -14.35 35.20
CA GLU A 238 -8.03 -15.65 35.88
C GLU A 238 -7.98 -16.92 34.99
N VAL A 239 -6.94 -17.13 34.16
CA VAL A 239 -6.57 -18.48 33.67
C VAL A 239 -5.05 -18.65 33.74
N LYS A 240 -4.58 -19.48 34.69
CA LYS A 240 -3.23 -19.45 35.30
C LYS A 240 -2.88 -18.05 35.80
N GLY A 241 -2.64 -17.89 37.09
CA GLY A 241 -2.49 -16.56 37.67
C GLY A 241 -1.28 -15.86 37.05
N LEU A 242 -1.40 -14.62 36.56
CA LEU A 242 -0.26 -13.86 36.00
C LEU A 242 0.97 -13.82 36.94
N LYS A 243 0.74 -14.01 38.24
CA LYS A 243 1.77 -14.11 39.28
C LYS A 243 2.67 -15.35 39.16
N GLU A 244 2.27 -16.36 38.40
CA GLU A 244 3.06 -17.56 38.10
C GLU A 244 4.26 -17.28 37.18
N TRP A 245 4.18 -16.24 36.34
CA TRP A 245 5.31 -15.78 35.52
C TRP A 245 6.23 -14.88 36.32
N LYS A 246 7.54 -14.88 36.02
CA LYS A 246 8.48 -13.93 36.62
C LYS A 246 8.04 -12.50 36.30
N LYS A 247 8.22 -11.58 37.25
CA LYS A 247 7.78 -10.17 37.10
C LYS A 247 8.33 -9.52 35.83
N GLU A 248 9.55 -9.89 35.43
CA GLU A 248 10.24 -9.41 34.23
C GLU A 248 9.72 -9.97 32.90
N ASP A 249 8.86 -10.99 32.93
CA ASP A 249 8.25 -11.63 31.75
C ASP A 249 6.78 -11.27 31.56
N ARG A 250 6.20 -10.49 32.49
CA ARG A 250 4.78 -10.15 32.48
C ARG A 250 4.51 -8.99 31.55
N SER A 251 3.44 -9.12 30.76
CA SER A 251 2.91 -8.03 29.96
C SER A 251 2.29 -6.93 30.86
N PRO A 252 2.28 -5.66 30.41
CA PRO A 252 1.64 -4.56 31.14
C PRO A 252 0.11 -4.74 31.24
N VAL A 253 -0.37 -5.22 32.40
CA VAL A 253 -1.78 -5.60 32.61
C VAL A 253 -2.76 -4.47 32.31
N VAL A 254 -2.55 -3.28 32.88
CA VAL A 254 -3.54 -2.18 32.79
C VAL A 254 -3.87 -1.84 31.34
N TRP A 255 -2.85 -1.71 30.49
CA TRP A 255 -3.03 -1.35 29.09
C TRP A 255 -3.67 -2.48 28.29
N VAL A 256 -3.23 -3.72 28.49
CA VAL A 256 -3.74 -4.90 27.78
C VAL A 256 -5.21 -5.17 28.18
N PHE A 257 -5.51 -5.12 29.47
CA PHE A 257 -6.85 -5.37 30.03
C PHE A 257 -7.91 -4.39 29.52
N TRP A 258 -7.60 -3.09 29.54
CA TRP A 258 -8.56 -2.06 29.13
C TRP A 258 -8.69 -1.95 27.61
N SER A 259 -7.58 -2.08 26.87
CA SER A 259 -7.65 -2.09 25.40
C SER A 259 -8.46 -3.30 24.89
N PHE A 260 -8.30 -4.48 25.49
CA PHE A 260 -9.12 -5.64 25.16
C PHE A 260 -10.62 -5.40 25.39
N ARG A 261 -10.99 -4.82 26.54
CA ARG A 261 -12.40 -4.51 26.87
C ARG A 261 -13.01 -3.47 25.95
N ILE A 262 -12.25 -2.43 25.60
CA ILE A 262 -12.71 -1.42 24.62
C ILE A 262 -12.95 -2.09 23.27
N MET A 263 -12.02 -2.92 22.81
CA MET A 263 -12.16 -3.65 21.54
C MET A 263 -13.42 -4.54 21.54
N VAL A 264 -13.59 -5.39 22.56
CA VAL A 264 -14.73 -6.31 22.65
C VAL A 264 -16.05 -5.54 22.83
N GLY A 265 -16.09 -4.54 23.71
CA GLY A 265 -17.27 -3.73 23.96
C GLY A 265 -17.76 -2.98 22.73
N VAL A 266 -16.84 -2.37 21.97
CA VAL A 266 -17.15 -1.71 20.69
C VAL A 266 -17.59 -2.74 19.64
N GLY A 267 -16.94 -3.91 19.58
CA GLY A 267 -17.35 -5.01 18.70
C GLY A 267 -18.77 -5.50 18.96
N ILE A 268 -19.16 -5.67 20.24
CA ILE A 268 -20.52 -6.03 20.63
C ILE A 268 -21.51 -4.94 20.22
N LEU A 269 -21.17 -3.66 20.45
CA LEU A 269 -22.01 -2.55 20.01
C LEU A 269 -22.23 -2.56 18.49
N MET A 270 -21.17 -2.83 17.71
CA MET A 270 -21.25 -2.96 16.26
C MET A 270 -22.18 -4.12 15.84
N ILE A 271 -22.11 -5.28 16.52
CA ILE A 271 -22.99 -6.43 16.28
C ILE A 271 -24.45 -6.08 16.60
N ILE A 272 -24.71 -5.40 17.71
CA ILE A 272 -26.06 -4.98 18.10
C ILE A 272 -26.67 -4.07 17.03
N ILE A 273 -25.94 -3.04 16.60
CA ILE A 273 -26.43 -2.11 15.58
C ILE A 273 -26.61 -2.80 14.22
N GLY A 274 -25.69 -3.70 13.85
CA GLY A 274 -25.83 -4.56 12.68
C GLY A 274 -27.11 -5.39 12.71
N SER A 275 -27.34 -6.09 13.81
CA SER A 275 -28.51 -6.97 14.02
C SER A 275 -29.82 -6.18 13.96
N VAL A 276 -29.88 -5.03 14.65
CA VAL A 276 -31.03 -4.12 14.59
C VAL A 276 -31.25 -3.60 13.16
N SER A 277 -30.18 -3.30 12.43
CA SER A 277 -30.26 -2.85 11.04
C SER A 277 -30.80 -3.92 10.10
N VAL A 278 -30.40 -5.18 10.27
CA VAL A 278 -30.95 -6.32 9.53
C VAL A 278 -32.44 -6.50 9.83
N ILE A 279 -32.85 -6.47 11.10
CA ILE A 279 -34.26 -6.56 11.49
C ILE A 279 -35.08 -5.43 10.86
N GLN A 280 -34.56 -4.20 10.88
CA GLN A 280 -35.22 -3.05 10.29
C GLN A 280 -35.23 -3.09 8.76
N TYR A 281 -34.23 -3.70 8.13
CA TYR A 281 -34.21 -3.97 6.70
C TYR A 281 -35.32 -4.95 6.30
N LEU A 282 -35.43 -6.08 7.00
CA LEU A 282 -36.48 -7.08 6.78
C LEU A 282 -37.89 -6.52 7.01
N ARG A 283 -38.03 -5.54 7.91
CA ARG A 283 -39.29 -4.81 8.15
C ARG A 283 -39.57 -3.68 7.15
N GLY A 284 -38.68 -3.44 6.18
CA GLY A 284 -38.80 -2.35 5.21
C GLY A 284 -38.64 -0.93 5.79
N LYS A 285 -38.08 -0.81 7.00
CA LYS A 285 -37.98 0.45 7.78
C LYS A 285 -36.55 1.02 7.89
N LEU A 286 -35.52 0.29 7.42
CA LEU A 286 -34.11 0.69 7.55
C LEU A 286 -33.85 2.11 7.02
N PHE A 287 -34.45 2.46 5.88
CA PHE A 287 -34.16 3.73 5.19
C PHE A 287 -34.99 4.91 5.69
N GLN A 288 -35.90 4.70 6.65
CA GLN A 288 -36.80 5.73 7.20
C GLN A 288 -36.56 5.99 8.69
N SER A 289 -35.80 5.12 9.39
CA SER A 289 -35.60 5.23 10.83
C SER A 289 -34.53 6.27 11.20
N CYS A 290 -34.96 7.51 11.47
CA CYS A 290 -34.07 8.59 11.90
C CYS A 290 -33.25 8.23 13.15
N PHE A 291 -33.85 7.50 14.09
CA PHE A 291 -33.16 7.04 15.30
C PHE A 291 -31.98 6.11 14.96
N LEU A 292 -32.20 5.13 14.08
CA LEU A 292 -31.15 4.23 13.65
C LEU A 292 -30.09 4.95 12.81
N HIS A 293 -30.49 5.91 11.98
CA HIS A 293 -29.52 6.75 11.24
C HIS A 293 -28.62 7.54 12.19
N GLY A 294 -29.17 8.10 13.27
CA GLY A 294 -28.40 8.75 14.33
C GLY A 294 -27.33 7.81 14.92
N TRP A 295 -27.70 6.57 15.23
CA TRP A 295 -26.75 5.56 15.73
C TRP A 295 -25.63 5.24 14.74
N TRP A 296 -25.95 4.99 13.46
CA TRP A 296 -24.94 4.75 12.43
C TRP A 296 -23.92 5.90 12.31
N ILE A 297 -24.38 7.13 12.49
CA ILE A 297 -23.51 8.31 12.44
C ILE A 297 -22.64 8.38 13.69
N SER A 298 -23.22 8.23 14.88
CA SER A 298 -22.48 8.28 16.15
C SER A 298 -21.40 7.20 16.24
N ILE A 299 -21.64 6.01 15.71
CA ILE A 299 -20.70 4.88 15.75
C ILE A 299 -19.82 4.80 14.51
N THR A 300 -19.84 5.79 13.62
CA THR A 300 -18.93 5.87 12.46
C THR A 300 -17.45 5.59 12.82
N PRO A 301 -16.89 6.12 13.92
CA PRO A 301 -15.49 5.86 14.28
C PRO A 301 -15.24 4.50 14.97
N SER A 302 -16.27 3.71 15.24
CA SER A 302 -16.18 2.47 16.04
C SER A 302 -15.14 1.48 15.51
N GLY A 303 -15.09 1.24 14.19
CA GLY A 303 -14.12 0.34 13.59
C GLY A 303 -12.67 0.79 13.83
N PHE A 304 -12.38 2.09 13.73
CA PHE A 304 -11.06 2.62 14.03
C PHE A 304 -10.67 2.45 15.50
N ILE A 305 -11.63 2.70 16.41
CA ILE A 305 -11.42 2.55 17.85
C ILE A 305 -11.12 1.09 18.18
N ALA A 306 -11.92 0.15 17.66
CA ALA A 306 -11.74 -1.28 17.87
C ALA A 306 -10.40 -1.77 17.30
N LEU A 307 -10.03 -1.34 16.09
CA LEU A 307 -8.74 -1.67 15.47
C LEU A 307 -7.56 -1.19 16.31
N LEU A 308 -7.55 0.07 16.75
CA LEU A 308 -6.47 0.61 17.57
C LEU A 308 -6.36 -0.12 18.92
N ALA A 309 -7.50 -0.38 19.56
CA ALA A 309 -7.56 -1.13 20.80
C ALA A 309 -7.05 -2.58 20.64
N GLY A 310 -7.38 -3.25 19.54
CA GLY A 310 -6.86 -4.58 19.22
C GLY A 310 -5.36 -4.60 18.95
N TRP A 311 -4.83 -3.62 18.22
CA TRP A 311 -3.39 -3.46 18.02
C TRP A 311 -2.65 -3.21 19.35
N PHE A 312 -3.17 -2.36 20.21
CA PHE A 312 -2.60 -2.15 21.56
C PHE A 312 -2.62 -3.42 22.39
N THR A 313 -3.74 -4.14 22.41
CA THR A 313 -3.87 -5.44 23.09
C THR A 313 -2.78 -6.41 22.64
N THR A 314 -2.54 -6.47 21.32
CA THR A 314 -1.64 -7.45 20.72
C THR A 314 -0.15 -7.08 20.87
N GLU A 315 0.21 -5.83 20.63
CA GLU A 315 1.60 -5.37 20.61
C GLU A 315 2.12 -5.04 22.01
N ILE A 316 1.32 -4.36 22.85
CA ILE A 316 1.67 -4.16 24.26
C ILE A 316 1.64 -5.50 25.00
N GLY A 317 0.71 -6.39 24.63
CA GLY A 317 0.68 -7.75 25.16
C GLY A 317 1.90 -8.61 24.79
N ARG A 318 2.69 -8.24 23.77
CA ARG A 318 3.96 -8.94 23.45
C ARG A 318 5.11 -8.51 24.36
N GLN A 319 5.01 -7.33 24.98
CA GLN A 319 6.03 -6.86 25.93
C GLN A 319 6.22 -7.89 27.05
N PRO A 320 7.48 -8.15 27.47
CA PRO A 320 8.72 -7.37 27.23
C PRO A 320 9.51 -7.73 25.96
N TYR A 321 8.91 -8.45 25.00
CA TYR A 321 9.60 -8.97 23.83
C TYR A 321 9.33 -8.15 22.56
N THR A 322 10.38 -7.93 21.77
CA THR A 322 10.24 -7.46 20.37
C THR A 322 9.94 -8.65 19.46
N VAL A 323 10.64 -9.76 19.66
CA VAL A 323 10.35 -11.08 19.07
C VAL A 323 10.10 -12.04 20.23
N TYR A 324 8.88 -12.55 20.33
CA TYR A 324 8.42 -13.29 21.51
C TYR A 324 9.32 -14.49 21.81
N GLY A 325 9.81 -14.58 23.05
CA GLY A 325 10.69 -15.66 23.51
C GLY A 325 12.14 -15.61 22.99
N ILE A 326 12.47 -14.73 22.05
CA ILE A 326 13.79 -14.69 21.40
C ILE A 326 14.57 -13.40 21.71
N MET A 327 13.90 -12.25 21.72
CA MET A 327 14.57 -10.96 21.83
C MET A 327 13.77 -9.97 22.66
N ARG A 328 14.38 -9.47 23.74
CA ARG A 328 13.75 -8.48 24.61
C ARG A 328 13.82 -7.08 24.00
N THR A 329 12.82 -6.25 24.30
CA THR A 329 12.75 -4.87 23.80
C THR A 329 13.93 -4.02 24.26
N ILE A 330 14.44 -4.24 25.47
CA ILE A 330 15.64 -3.55 25.98
C ILE A 330 16.92 -3.89 25.20
N GLU A 331 16.95 -5.00 24.46
CA GLU A 331 18.12 -5.43 23.67
C GLU A 331 17.98 -5.02 22.20
N SER A 332 16.87 -4.38 21.81
CA SER A 332 16.50 -4.21 20.41
C SER A 332 16.80 -2.83 19.84
N PHE A 333 17.02 -1.83 20.69
CA PHE A 333 17.13 -0.43 20.28
C PHE A 333 18.51 -0.11 19.70
N SER A 334 18.60 0.98 18.93
CA SER A 334 19.86 1.47 18.36
C SER A 334 20.77 2.11 19.42
N PRO A 335 21.98 1.58 19.66
CA PRO A 335 22.89 2.11 20.68
C PRO A 335 23.38 3.54 20.42
N ALA A 336 23.40 3.95 19.15
CA ALA A 336 23.89 5.26 18.74
C ALA A 336 22.91 6.42 19.04
N ILE A 337 21.67 6.12 19.44
CA ILE A 337 20.64 7.13 19.64
C ILE A 337 20.48 7.46 21.13
N THR A 338 20.50 8.75 21.44
CA THR A 338 20.30 9.28 22.79
C THR A 338 18.82 9.54 23.09
N GLY A 339 18.43 9.48 24.36
CA GLY A 339 17.07 9.80 24.81
C GLY A 339 16.52 11.14 24.29
N PRO A 340 17.30 12.25 24.35
CA PRO A 340 16.87 13.53 23.78
C PRO A 340 16.63 13.51 22.27
N GLN A 341 17.43 12.78 21.49
CA GLN A 341 17.22 12.66 20.04
C GLN A 341 15.89 11.94 19.73
N VAL A 342 15.58 10.87 20.48
CA VAL A 342 14.28 10.20 20.37
C VAL A 342 13.15 11.16 20.76
N ALA A 343 13.29 11.91 21.85
CA ALA A 343 12.27 12.85 22.30
C ALA A 343 11.99 13.97 21.27
N TRP A 344 13.04 14.57 20.70
CA TRP A 344 12.89 15.61 19.67
C TRP A 344 12.26 15.08 18.38
N SER A 345 12.70 13.91 17.90
CA SER A 345 12.09 13.28 16.72
C SER A 345 10.63 12.90 16.97
N LEU A 346 10.29 12.40 18.17
CA LEU A 346 8.91 12.09 18.56
C LEU A 346 8.03 13.35 18.60
N ILE A 347 8.51 14.45 19.18
CA ILE A 347 7.79 15.74 19.19
C ILE A 347 7.55 16.21 17.76
N ALA A 348 8.58 16.15 16.90
CA ALA A 348 8.46 16.52 15.49
C ALA A 348 7.41 15.66 14.77
N PHE A 349 7.41 14.34 14.99
CA PHE A 349 6.40 13.44 14.43
C PHE A 349 5.00 13.74 14.95
N ILE A 350 4.81 14.00 16.26
CA ILE A 350 3.51 14.35 16.82
C ILE A 350 2.97 15.63 16.18
N VAL A 351 3.78 16.68 16.08
CA VAL A 351 3.38 17.94 15.46
C VAL A 351 3.03 17.73 13.99
N MET A 352 3.93 17.11 13.23
CA MET A 352 3.76 16.88 11.79
C MET A 352 2.54 15.99 11.51
N TYR A 353 2.37 14.88 12.22
CA TYR A 353 1.25 13.96 12.02
C TYR A 353 -0.09 14.58 12.45
N THR A 354 -0.10 15.39 13.50
CA THR A 354 -1.31 16.14 13.88
C THR A 354 -1.71 17.11 12.77
N LEU A 355 -0.76 17.81 12.15
CA LEU A 355 -1.03 18.71 11.04
C LEU A 355 -1.47 17.96 9.78
N ILE A 356 -0.70 16.99 9.31
CA ILE A 356 -0.96 16.28 8.04
C ILE A 356 -2.23 15.42 8.16
N PHE A 357 -2.33 14.56 9.17
CA PHE A 357 -3.48 13.67 9.33
C PHE A 357 -4.71 14.41 9.84
N GLY A 358 -4.54 15.50 10.59
CA GLY A 358 -5.63 16.42 10.93
C GLY A 358 -6.20 17.09 9.69
N ALA A 359 -5.36 17.66 8.83
CA ALA A 359 -5.78 18.28 7.58
C ALA A 359 -6.41 17.27 6.62
N GLY A 360 -5.82 16.08 6.46
CA GLY A 360 -6.36 15.02 5.61
C GLY A 360 -7.70 14.48 6.11
N SER A 361 -7.85 14.26 7.43
CA SER A 361 -9.12 13.85 8.03
C SER A 361 -10.19 14.93 7.89
N TYR A 362 -9.83 16.20 8.12
CA TYR A 362 -10.71 17.34 7.87
C TYR A 362 -11.15 17.41 6.40
N TYR A 363 -10.23 17.19 5.45
CA TYR A 363 -10.53 17.19 4.03
C TYR A 363 -11.48 16.04 3.65
N ILE A 364 -11.27 14.83 4.17
CA ILE A 364 -12.20 13.70 3.99
C ILE A 364 -13.59 14.05 4.53
N LEU A 365 -13.68 14.58 5.74
CA LEU A 365 -14.96 15.01 6.32
C LEU A 365 -15.63 16.12 5.50
N LYS A 366 -14.84 17.06 4.96
CA LYS A 366 -15.31 18.11 4.06
C LYS A 366 -15.84 17.55 2.74
N LEU A 367 -15.19 16.54 2.16
CA LEU A 367 -15.68 15.83 0.98
C LEU A 367 -17.01 15.13 1.27
N ILE A 368 -17.12 14.44 2.41
CA ILE A 368 -18.38 13.81 2.85
C ILE A 368 -19.47 14.86 3.06
N TYR A 369 -19.15 15.99 3.69
CA TYR A 369 -20.12 17.06 3.89
C TYR A 369 -20.61 17.69 2.58
N LYS A 370 -19.71 17.87 1.60
CA LYS A 370 -20.03 18.45 0.28
C LYS A 370 -21.05 17.61 -0.49
N GLY A 371 -21.03 16.28 -0.35
CA GLY A 371 -22.00 15.40 -0.96
C GLY A 371 -21.55 14.78 -2.29
N ILE A 372 -22.40 13.89 -2.81
CA ILE A 372 -22.13 13.13 -4.04
C ILE A 372 -22.27 14.07 -5.24
N PRO A 373 -21.27 14.15 -6.14
CA PRO A 373 -21.35 15.03 -7.29
C PRO A 373 -22.48 14.61 -8.25
N VAL A 374 -23.23 15.59 -8.77
CA VAL A 374 -24.19 15.35 -9.87
C VAL A 374 -23.39 15.29 -11.16
N ILE A 375 -23.27 14.10 -11.74
CA ILE A 375 -22.54 13.88 -12.99
C ILE A 375 -23.54 13.99 -14.14
N LYS A 376 -23.38 15.00 -15.00
CA LYS A 376 -24.20 15.15 -16.22
C LYS A 376 -23.83 14.06 -17.24
N GLU A 377 -24.83 13.50 -17.91
CA GLU A 377 -24.69 12.40 -18.88
C GLU A 377 -23.82 12.72 -20.11
N GLU A 378 -23.47 13.97 -20.36
CA GLU A 378 -22.69 14.36 -21.55
C GLU A 378 -21.22 13.89 -21.54
N GLU A 379 -20.68 13.42 -20.41
CA GLU A 379 -19.36 12.77 -20.37
C GLU A 379 -19.37 11.30 -20.85
N GLN A 380 -20.52 10.78 -21.31
CA GLN A 380 -20.84 9.35 -21.32
C GLN A 380 -20.78 8.67 -22.70
N PHE A 381 -20.38 9.34 -23.79
CA PHE A 381 -20.27 8.70 -25.11
C PHE A 381 -19.01 9.14 -25.86
N TYR A 382 -17.91 8.37 -25.73
CA TYR A 382 -16.87 8.37 -26.75
C TYR A 382 -16.67 6.97 -27.30
N LYS A 383 -16.83 6.89 -28.63
CA LYS A 383 -16.88 5.69 -29.47
C LYS A 383 -15.71 4.75 -29.19
N HIS A 384 -16.08 3.48 -29.03
CA HIS A 384 -15.25 2.32 -29.30
C HIS A 384 -14.49 2.55 -30.63
N ARG A 385 -13.17 2.75 -30.56
CA ARG A 385 -12.26 2.65 -31.70
C ARG A 385 -11.13 1.71 -31.30
N ILE A 386 -10.65 0.99 -32.30
CA ILE A 386 -9.75 -0.19 -32.32
C ILE A 386 -8.44 -0.05 -31.49
N GLY A 387 -8.19 1.06 -30.80
CA GLY A 387 -7.01 1.31 -29.96
C GLY A 387 -7.13 0.92 -28.48
N ALA A 388 -8.29 0.52 -27.97
CA ALA A 388 -8.46 0.19 -26.54
C ALA A 388 -7.61 -1.01 -26.10
N SER A 389 -7.49 -2.06 -26.90
CA SER A 389 -6.66 -3.24 -26.55
C SER A 389 -5.16 -2.94 -26.57
N VAL A 390 -4.71 -2.05 -27.46
CA VAL A 390 -3.30 -1.61 -27.52
C VAL A 390 -2.97 -0.70 -26.34
N ILE A 391 -3.88 0.20 -25.97
CA ILE A 391 -3.75 1.04 -24.76
C ILE A 391 -3.77 0.15 -23.52
N ASP A 392 -4.67 -0.82 -23.42
CA ASP A 392 -4.74 -1.74 -22.29
C ASP A 392 -3.45 -2.58 -22.14
N ALA A 393 -2.88 -3.07 -23.26
CA ALA A 393 -1.60 -3.78 -23.27
C ALA A 393 -0.41 -2.87 -22.88
N ALA A 394 -0.41 -1.64 -23.37
CA ALA A 394 0.65 -0.67 -23.08
C ALA A 394 0.55 -0.18 -21.62
N VAL A 395 -0.66 -0.02 -21.09
CA VAL A 395 -0.95 0.32 -19.70
C VAL A 395 -0.54 -0.81 -18.75
N LEU A 396 -0.80 -2.07 -19.11
CA LEU A 396 -0.31 -3.22 -18.36
C LEU A 396 1.22 -3.23 -18.27
N LEU A 397 1.90 -2.81 -19.35
CA LEU A 397 3.35 -2.67 -19.33
C LEU A 397 3.81 -1.48 -18.50
N TYR A 398 3.16 -0.30 -18.62
CA TYR A 398 3.32 0.89 -17.76
C TYR A 398 3.32 0.54 -16.27
N ILE A 399 2.38 -0.33 -15.88
CA ILE A 399 2.19 -0.79 -14.50
C ILE A 399 3.32 -1.69 -14.03
N LEU A 400 3.83 -2.58 -14.87
CA LEU A 400 4.86 -3.53 -14.44
C LEU A 400 6.18 -2.84 -14.06
N MET A 401 6.34 -1.55 -14.33
CA MET A 401 7.64 -0.90 -14.22
C MET A 401 7.66 0.43 -13.44
N ASP A 402 6.55 1.13 -13.21
CA ASP A 402 6.43 2.38 -12.41
C ASP A 402 7.60 3.39 -12.58
N GLY A 403 7.82 3.86 -13.82
CA GLY A 403 8.85 4.87 -14.12
C GLY A 403 8.62 5.52 -15.48
N PHE A 404 7.37 5.88 -15.73
CA PHE A 404 6.99 6.56 -16.97
C PHE A 404 7.60 7.96 -17.06
N ASP A 405 7.86 8.60 -15.93
CA ASP A 405 8.54 9.89 -15.83
C ASP A 405 10.03 9.75 -16.15
N LEU A 406 10.68 8.65 -15.74
CA LEU A 406 12.00 8.24 -16.21
C LEU A 406 11.97 7.98 -17.71
N GLY A 407 10.96 7.26 -18.18
CA GLY A 407 10.68 7.04 -19.59
C GLY A 407 10.56 8.33 -20.38
N ILE A 408 9.83 9.31 -19.85
CA ILE A 408 9.63 10.61 -20.49
C ILE A 408 10.92 11.39 -20.54
N GLY A 409 11.73 11.38 -19.48
CA GLY A 409 13.07 11.97 -19.51
C GLY A 409 14.00 11.28 -20.51
N ILE A 410 13.96 9.95 -20.61
CA ILE A 410 14.71 9.19 -21.62
C ILE A 410 14.27 9.60 -23.04
N LEU A 411 12.97 9.75 -23.28
CA LEU A 411 12.43 10.12 -24.59
C LEU A 411 12.55 11.62 -24.92
N PHE A 412 12.80 12.44 -23.91
CA PHE A 412 12.63 13.89 -23.96
C PHE A 412 13.43 14.59 -25.08
N PRO A 413 14.72 14.28 -25.30
CA PRO A 413 15.50 14.92 -26.37
C PRO A 413 14.99 14.56 -27.77
N PHE A 414 14.34 13.40 -27.90
CA PHE A 414 13.87 12.85 -29.18
C PHE A 414 12.50 13.36 -29.60
N ALA A 415 11.85 14.20 -28.78
CA ALA A 415 10.61 14.85 -29.15
C ALA A 415 10.83 15.76 -30.38
N PRO A 416 9.95 15.70 -31.40
CA PRO A 416 10.19 16.25 -32.74
C PRO A 416 10.16 17.78 -32.82
N SER A 417 9.70 18.48 -31.78
CA SER A 417 9.67 19.94 -31.73
C SER A 417 9.62 20.44 -30.29
N ASP A 418 9.96 21.71 -30.08
CA ASP A 418 9.87 22.33 -28.75
C ASP A 418 8.43 22.38 -28.22
N LYS A 419 7.43 22.57 -29.11
CA LYS A 419 6.01 22.43 -28.73
C LYS A 419 5.68 21.02 -28.24
N CYS A 420 6.24 20.00 -28.89
CA CYS A 420 6.08 18.62 -28.45
C CYS A 420 6.77 18.38 -27.10
N ARG A 421 7.97 18.91 -26.88
CA ARG A 421 8.67 18.86 -25.58
C ARG A 421 7.85 19.52 -24.47
N ASP A 422 7.21 20.64 -24.77
CA ASP A 422 6.38 21.33 -23.78
C ASP A 422 5.09 20.56 -23.47
N HIS A 423 4.46 19.93 -24.47
CA HIS A 423 3.35 18.99 -24.24
C HIS A 423 3.77 17.76 -23.44
N VAL A 424 4.95 17.20 -23.72
CA VAL A 424 5.52 16.05 -23.00
C VAL A 424 5.73 16.39 -21.52
N ILE A 425 6.40 17.50 -21.23
CA ILE A 425 6.68 17.96 -19.86
C ILE A 425 5.39 18.35 -19.12
N SER A 426 4.50 19.11 -19.76
CA SER A 426 3.23 19.51 -19.14
C SER A 426 2.30 18.32 -18.88
N SER A 427 2.44 17.22 -19.62
CA SER A 427 1.69 16.00 -19.36
C SER A 427 2.07 15.33 -18.04
N ILE A 428 3.30 15.53 -17.55
CA ILE A 428 3.79 14.96 -16.30
C ILE A 428 3.81 15.93 -15.14
N ALA A 429 3.91 17.25 -15.38
CA ALA A 429 4.04 18.26 -14.33
C ALA A 429 3.00 18.17 -13.19
N PRO A 430 1.71 17.83 -13.42
CA PRO A 430 0.73 17.69 -12.34
C PRO A 430 0.89 16.42 -11.49
N PHE A 431 1.65 15.44 -11.97
CA PHE A 431 1.80 14.10 -11.40
C PHE A 431 3.25 13.79 -11.02
N TRP A 432 4.18 14.68 -11.38
CA TRP A 432 5.57 14.58 -10.98
C TRP A 432 5.63 14.91 -9.50
N ASP A 433 5.45 13.88 -8.70
CA ASP A 433 5.96 13.84 -7.35
C ASP A 433 7.46 13.66 -7.53
N GLY A 434 8.25 14.69 -7.24
CA GLY A 434 9.69 14.51 -7.11
C GLY A 434 9.91 13.64 -5.89
N ASN A 435 9.69 12.33 -6.01
CA ASN A 435 9.72 11.36 -4.92
C ASN A 435 10.91 11.72 -4.02
N GLU A 436 10.61 12.16 -2.79
CA GLU A 436 11.62 12.78 -1.91
C GLU A 436 12.77 11.81 -1.55
N THR A 437 12.60 10.52 -1.85
CA THR A 437 13.63 9.47 -1.76
C THR A 437 14.77 9.65 -2.75
N TRP A 438 14.52 10.18 -3.94
CA TRP A 438 15.52 10.26 -5.02
C TRP A 438 16.43 11.49 -4.91
N LEU A 439 16.02 12.51 -4.17
CA LEU A 439 16.87 13.66 -3.85
C LEU A 439 18.15 13.28 -3.08
N VAL A 440 18.17 12.10 -2.45
CA VAL A 440 19.30 11.60 -1.65
C VAL A 440 20.43 11.03 -2.53
N LEU A 441 20.15 10.67 -3.80
CA LEU A 441 21.16 10.19 -4.75
C LEU A 441 21.54 11.35 -5.69
N GLY A 442 22.78 11.84 -5.62
CA GLY A 442 23.23 13.08 -6.27
C GLY A 442 23.00 13.17 -7.80
N VAL A 443 22.88 12.04 -8.51
CA VAL A 443 22.54 12.00 -9.95
C VAL A 443 21.06 12.31 -10.20
N GLU A 444 20.17 11.91 -9.30
CA GLU A 444 18.73 12.13 -9.40
C GLU A 444 18.29 13.48 -8.81
N GLY A 445 19.03 14.01 -7.83
CA GLY A 445 18.87 15.39 -7.39
C GLY A 445 19.03 16.39 -8.55
N LEU A 446 20.01 16.16 -9.43
CA LEU A 446 20.19 16.97 -10.65
C LEU A 446 18.98 16.85 -11.60
N ARG A 447 18.39 15.66 -11.75
CA ARG A 447 17.20 15.41 -12.58
C ARG A 447 16.00 16.22 -12.08
N GLY A 448 15.74 16.22 -10.78
CA GLY A 448 14.64 16.97 -10.17
C GLY A 448 14.84 18.48 -10.25
N VAL A 449 16.04 18.96 -9.96
CA VAL A 449 16.42 20.38 -10.14
C VAL A 449 16.26 20.79 -11.61
N SER A 450 16.64 19.93 -12.55
CA SER A 450 16.50 20.21 -13.99
C SER A 450 15.06 20.39 -14.41
N PHE A 451 14.14 19.60 -13.86
CA PHE A 451 12.71 19.71 -14.16
C PHE A 451 12.14 21.07 -13.72
N GLU A 452 12.46 21.52 -12.50
CA GLU A 452 11.95 22.78 -11.96
C GLU A 452 12.59 24.01 -12.62
N PHE A 453 13.92 23.99 -12.81
CA PHE A 453 14.65 25.14 -13.34
C PHE A 453 14.51 25.30 -14.86
N ARG A 454 14.12 24.26 -15.59
CA ARG A 454 13.76 24.36 -17.01
C ARG A 454 12.66 25.40 -17.27
N PHE A 455 11.64 25.46 -16.43
CA PHE A 455 10.53 26.42 -16.58
C PHE A 455 10.95 27.87 -16.31
N LYS A 456 12.07 28.07 -15.61
CA LYS A 456 12.62 29.37 -15.24
C LYS A 456 13.75 29.83 -16.16
N ALA A 457 14.24 28.95 -17.05
CA ALA A 457 15.40 29.20 -17.88
C ALA A 457 15.02 29.46 -19.35
N GLU A 458 15.76 30.35 -20.02
CA GLU A 458 15.59 30.68 -21.44
C GLU A 458 16.85 30.37 -22.26
N GLY A 459 16.68 30.17 -23.57
CA GLY A 459 17.78 29.97 -24.52
C GLY A 459 18.66 28.75 -24.22
N LYS A 460 19.98 28.93 -24.23
CA LYS A 460 20.97 27.85 -24.05
C LYS A 460 20.89 27.16 -22.68
N TYR A 461 20.46 27.87 -21.64
CA TYR A 461 20.33 27.31 -20.29
C TYR A 461 19.16 26.34 -20.20
N ARG A 462 18.07 26.56 -20.95
CA ARG A 462 16.96 25.62 -21.04
C ARG A 462 17.40 24.28 -21.65
N GLN A 463 18.22 24.34 -22.71
CA GLN A 463 18.78 23.13 -23.34
C GLN A 463 19.70 22.35 -22.38
N LEU A 464 20.48 23.05 -21.55
CA LEU A 464 21.31 22.42 -20.53
C LEU A 464 20.45 21.62 -19.53
N TRP A 465 19.36 22.22 -19.05
CA TRP A 465 18.41 21.54 -18.17
C TRP A 465 17.66 20.40 -18.85
N ASP A 466 17.35 20.52 -20.15
CA ASP A 466 16.74 19.45 -20.94
C ASP A 466 17.65 18.21 -21.02
N TYR A 467 18.96 18.42 -21.24
CA TYR A 467 19.95 17.34 -21.23
C TYR A 467 20.15 16.76 -19.84
N ALA A 468 20.21 17.59 -18.80
CA ALA A 468 20.35 17.12 -17.43
C ALA A 468 19.13 16.30 -16.96
N PHE A 469 17.91 16.67 -17.37
CA PHE A 469 16.71 15.87 -17.16
C PHE A 469 16.77 14.52 -17.87
N HIS A 470 17.27 14.49 -19.12
CA HIS A 470 17.44 13.26 -19.89
C HIS A 470 18.48 12.31 -19.29
N PHE A 471 19.71 12.78 -19.08
CA PHE A 471 20.79 11.94 -18.57
C PHE A 471 20.55 11.52 -17.12
N GLY A 472 19.90 12.36 -16.32
CA GLY A 472 19.44 11.97 -14.99
C GLY A 472 18.42 10.82 -15.04
N SER A 473 17.47 10.87 -15.98
CA SER A 473 16.47 9.81 -16.15
C SER A 473 17.05 8.52 -16.72
N LEU A 474 18.01 8.63 -17.65
CA LEU A 474 18.73 7.49 -18.23
C LEU A 474 19.63 6.82 -17.19
N GLY A 475 20.35 7.61 -16.39
CA GLY A 475 21.21 7.12 -15.31
C GLY A 475 20.42 6.41 -14.21
N ALA A 476 19.31 7.00 -13.77
CA ALA A 476 18.40 6.39 -12.78
C ALA A 476 17.87 5.02 -13.26
N ALA A 477 17.29 4.98 -14.47
CA ALA A 477 16.79 3.75 -15.10
C ALA A 477 17.87 2.67 -15.20
N PHE A 478 19.08 3.04 -15.62
CA PHE A 478 20.21 2.13 -15.73
C PHE A 478 20.64 1.58 -14.37
N CYS A 479 20.83 2.45 -13.38
CA CYS A 479 21.22 2.07 -12.01
C CYS A 479 20.18 1.14 -11.38
N GLN A 480 18.88 1.40 -11.58
CA GLN A 480 17.83 0.54 -11.06
C GLN A 480 17.88 -0.88 -11.66
N GLY A 481 18.07 -0.99 -12.98
CA GLY A 481 18.23 -2.30 -13.61
C GLY A 481 19.54 -3.00 -13.23
N MET A 482 20.61 -2.25 -12.99
CA MET A 482 21.87 -2.76 -12.44
C MET A 482 21.68 -3.37 -11.05
N VAL A 483 20.97 -2.65 -10.17
CA VAL A 483 20.64 -3.12 -8.82
C VAL A 483 19.76 -4.38 -8.88
N LEU A 484 18.73 -4.39 -9.72
CA LEU A 484 17.89 -5.57 -9.93
C LEU A 484 18.69 -6.77 -10.41
N GLY A 485 19.58 -6.57 -11.39
CA GLY A 485 20.44 -7.63 -11.89
C GLY A 485 21.44 -8.12 -10.84
N ALA A 486 21.99 -7.23 -10.02
CA ALA A 486 22.88 -7.58 -8.91
C ALA A 486 22.16 -8.38 -7.81
N PHE A 487 20.89 -8.04 -7.51
CA PHE A 487 20.06 -8.82 -6.59
C PHE A 487 19.84 -10.25 -7.08
N ILE A 488 19.55 -10.41 -8.38
CA ILE A 488 19.34 -11.73 -9.00
C ILE A 488 20.65 -12.53 -9.08
N HIS A 489 21.77 -11.85 -9.33
CA HIS A 489 23.09 -12.47 -9.41
C HIS A 489 23.70 -12.80 -8.03
N VAL A 490 23.03 -12.40 -6.93
CA VAL A 490 23.46 -12.53 -5.52
C VAL A 490 24.78 -11.82 -5.25
N VAL A 491 24.80 -11.01 -4.18
CA VAL A 491 26.03 -10.33 -3.76
C VAL A 491 26.74 -11.15 -2.69
N GLU A 492 28.01 -11.45 -2.88
CA GLU A 492 28.79 -12.19 -1.89
C GLU A 492 29.04 -11.35 -0.64
N VAL A 493 28.57 -11.88 0.50
CA VAL A 493 28.77 -11.30 1.82
C VAL A 493 29.44 -12.35 2.70
N ASN A 494 30.56 -12.00 3.32
CA ASN A 494 31.27 -12.87 4.26
C ASN A 494 31.16 -12.29 5.68
N GLY A 495 30.35 -12.94 6.52
CA GLY A 495 29.98 -12.42 7.83
C GLY A 495 29.05 -11.20 7.74
N ARG A 496 29.43 -10.09 8.41
CA ARG A 496 28.73 -8.78 8.34
C ARG A 496 29.37 -7.79 7.37
N ASN A 497 30.38 -8.25 6.62
CA ASN A 497 31.15 -7.41 5.72
C ASN A 497 30.89 -7.85 4.27
N PHE A 498 30.69 -6.86 3.42
CA PHE A 498 30.65 -7.05 1.98
C PHE A 498 32.01 -7.60 1.52
N SER A 499 32.05 -8.80 0.94
CA SER A 499 33.29 -9.45 0.51
C SER A 499 33.54 -9.36 -1.00
N ALA A 500 32.55 -8.89 -1.75
CA ALA A 500 32.66 -8.61 -3.17
C ALA A 500 33.59 -7.42 -3.47
N GLY A 501 34.26 -7.47 -4.63
CA GLY A 501 35.06 -6.38 -5.17
C GLY A 501 34.23 -5.12 -5.44
N GLN A 502 34.90 -3.97 -5.51
CA GLN A 502 34.27 -2.64 -5.64
C GLN A 502 33.35 -2.49 -6.87
N PHE A 503 33.46 -3.38 -7.87
CA PHE A 503 32.69 -3.37 -9.11
C PHE A 503 31.89 -4.66 -9.38
N ASP A 504 31.79 -5.58 -8.42
CA ASP A 504 31.12 -6.87 -8.66
C ASP A 504 29.59 -6.74 -8.83
N TRP A 505 29.01 -5.66 -8.28
CA TRP A 505 27.63 -5.26 -8.55
C TRP A 505 27.39 -4.92 -10.04
N ALA A 506 28.44 -4.62 -10.80
CA ALA A 506 28.41 -4.29 -12.23
C ALA A 506 28.74 -5.47 -13.15
N SER A 507 28.26 -6.67 -12.80
CA SER A 507 28.34 -7.84 -13.67
C SER A 507 27.76 -7.58 -15.07
N ALA A 508 28.19 -8.35 -16.08
CA ALA A 508 27.62 -8.27 -17.42
C ALA A 508 26.09 -8.51 -17.42
N PHE A 509 25.61 -9.36 -16.50
CA PHE A 509 24.18 -9.59 -16.29
C PHE A 509 23.47 -8.36 -15.70
N SER A 510 24.07 -7.71 -14.69
CA SER A 510 23.58 -6.46 -14.11
C SER A 510 23.50 -5.35 -15.16
N VAL A 511 24.53 -5.21 -16.00
CA VAL A 511 24.59 -4.22 -17.09
C VAL A 511 23.50 -4.47 -18.13
N MET A 512 23.34 -5.71 -18.55
CA MET A 512 22.29 -6.10 -19.50
C MET A 512 20.89 -5.84 -18.92
N THR A 513 20.69 -6.12 -17.63
CA THR A 513 19.43 -5.81 -16.93
C THR A 513 19.21 -4.30 -16.85
N GLY A 514 20.26 -3.52 -16.59
CA GLY A 514 20.27 -2.05 -16.67
C GLY A 514 19.75 -1.54 -18.02
N VAL A 515 20.30 -2.06 -19.13
CA VAL A 515 19.89 -1.67 -20.48
C VAL A 515 18.44 -2.10 -20.78
N ALA A 516 18.04 -3.31 -20.38
CA ALA A 516 16.67 -3.78 -20.54
C ALA A 516 15.65 -2.85 -19.86
N VAL A 517 15.98 -2.39 -18.64
CA VAL A 517 15.13 -1.50 -17.85
C VAL A 517 15.03 -0.10 -18.49
N ILE A 518 16.08 0.44 -19.12
CA ILE A 518 15.99 1.70 -19.89
C ILE A 518 14.93 1.59 -21.00
N PHE A 519 14.94 0.52 -21.79
CA PHE A 519 13.97 0.34 -22.87
C PHE A 519 12.55 0.12 -22.35
N GLY A 520 12.42 -0.59 -21.23
CA GLY A 520 11.16 -0.74 -20.55
C GLY A 520 10.61 0.61 -20.11
N TYR A 521 11.43 1.44 -19.45
CA TYR A 521 11.04 2.79 -19.06
C TYR A 521 10.69 3.69 -20.23
N ALA A 522 11.50 3.72 -21.28
CA ALA A 522 11.20 4.46 -22.49
C ALA A 522 9.83 4.06 -23.09
N LEU A 523 9.49 2.77 -23.05
CA LEU A 523 8.19 2.28 -23.50
C LEU A 523 7.05 2.74 -22.59
N LEU A 524 7.22 2.77 -21.26
CA LEU A 524 6.20 3.35 -20.37
C LEU A 524 5.99 4.84 -20.66
N GLY A 525 7.08 5.59 -20.84
CA GLY A 525 7.02 7.02 -21.14
C GLY A 525 6.28 7.31 -22.44
N SER A 526 6.54 6.52 -23.49
CA SER A 526 5.79 6.62 -24.74
C SER A 526 4.30 6.29 -24.55
N THR A 527 3.98 5.30 -23.72
CA THR A 527 2.60 4.92 -23.43
C THR A 527 1.86 6.01 -22.66
N TRP A 528 2.50 6.61 -21.67
CA TRP A 528 1.96 7.74 -20.93
C TRP A 528 1.60 8.89 -21.87
N LEU A 529 2.50 9.21 -22.79
CA LEU A 529 2.25 10.26 -23.79
C LEU A 529 1.09 9.91 -24.70
N ILE A 530 0.93 8.63 -25.07
CA ILE A 530 -0.25 8.17 -25.82
C ILE A 530 -1.56 8.39 -25.03
N MET A 531 -1.54 8.23 -23.70
CA MET A 531 -2.72 8.42 -22.86
C MET A 531 -3.05 9.90 -22.58
N LYS A 532 -2.01 10.74 -22.46
CA LYS A 532 -2.13 12.11 -21.94
C LYS A 532 -2.02 13.21 -22.99
N THR A 533 -1.55 12.90 -24.18
CA THR A 533 -1.34 13.90 -25.23
C THR A 533 -2.19 13.62 -26.47
N GLU A 534 -2.35 14.63 -27.31
CA GLU A 534 -3.12 14.57 -28.56
C GLU A 534 -2.24 14.99 -29.74
N ASN A 535 -2.75 14.79 -30.95
CA ASN A 535 -2.15 15.28 -32.20
C ASN A 535 -0.71 14.76 -32.43
N ILE A 536 0.23 15.66 -32.74
CA ILE A 536 1.61 15.33 -33.13
C ILE A 536 2.35 14.56 -32.03
N THR A 537 2.12 14.90 -30.75
CA THR A 537 2.77 14.24 -29.62
C THR A 537 2.28 12.80 -29.46
N LEU A 538 0.98 12.56 -29.69
CA LEU A 538 0.39 11.22 -29.70
C LEU A 538 0.96 10.36 -30.82
N GLU A 539 1.05 10.88 -32.05
CA GLU A 539 1.57 10.14 -33.20
C GLU A 539 3.06 9.78 -33.06
N TRP A 540 3.87 10.74 -32.59
CA TRP A 540 5.27 10.50 -32.27
C TRP A 540 5.43 9.43 -31.18
N ALA A 541 4.67 9.55 -30.09
CA ALA A 541 4.71 8.60 -29.00
C ALA A 541 4.34 7.18 -29.45
N ARG A 542 3.37 7.00 -30.35
CA ARG A 542 3.04 5.70 -30.95
C ARG A 542 4.20 5.09 -31.73
N LYS A 543 4.90 5.89 -32.53
CA LYS A 543 6.04 5.43 -33.33
C LYS A 543 7.22 5.05 -32.45
N VAL A 544 7.48 5.83 -31.39
CA VAL A 544 8.51 5.53 -30.40
C VAL A 544 8.18 4.24 -29.64
N ALA A 545 6.93 4.07 -29.20
CA ALA A 545 6.46 2.87 -28.51
C ALA A 545 6.70 1.59 -29.31
N SER A 546 6.49 1.61 -30.64
CA SER A 546 6.73 0.41 -31.45
C SER A 546 8.22 0.04 -31.54
N TYR A 547 9.12 1.02 -31.59
CA TYR A 547 10.56 0.75 -31.58
C TYR A 547 11.03 0.23 -30.21
N THR A 548 10.65 0.91 -29.12
CA THR A 548 11.07 0.53 -27.77
C THR A 548 10.53 -0.84 -27.35
N LEU A 549 9.33 -1.22 -27.81
CA LEU A 549 8.78 -2.58 -27.63
C LEU A 549 9.62 -3.66 -28.31
N GLY A 550 10.10 -3.40 -29.53
CA GLY A 550 10.99 -4.33 -30.23
C GLY A 550 12.32 -4.53 -29.50
N PHE A 551 12.95 -3.43 -29.05
CA PHE A 551 14.20 -3.51 -28.29
C PHE A 551 14.01 -4.18 -26.92
N LEU A 552 12.95 -3.86 -26.20
CA LEU A 552 12.62 -4.50 -24.92
C LEU A 552 12.47 -6.01 -25.08
N GLY A 553 11.76 -6.47 -26.12
CA GLY A 553 11.59 -7.91 -26.39
C GLY A 553 12.92 -8.63 -26.61
N ILE A 554 13.87 -8.01 -27.33
CA ILE A 554 15.21 -8.56 -27.56
C ILE A 554 15.98 -8.67 -26.23
N PHE A 555 16.04 -7.59 -25.45
CA PHE A 555 16.80 -7.58 -24.20
C PHE A 555 16.18 -8.46 -23.12
N MET A 556 14.85 -8.53 -23.02
CA MET A 556 14.17 -9.48 -22.12
C MET A 556 14.45 -10.93 -22.52
N GLY A 557 14.47 -11.24 -23.83
CA GLY A 557 14.87 -12.55 -24.32
C GLY A 557 16.29 -12.92 -23.90
N LEU A 558 17.24 -11.99 -24.06
CA LEU A 558 18.63 -12.19 -23.64
C LEU A 558 18.77 -12.39 -22.13
N VAL A 559 18.14 -11.54 -21.31
CA VAL A 559 18.14 -11.67 -19.85
C VAL A 559 17.55 -13.02 -19.44
N SER A 560 16.42 -13.43 -20.04
CA SER A 560 15.75 -14.69 -19.71
C SER A 560 16.61 -15.92 -20.06
N VAL A 561 17.36 -15.89 -21.16
CA VAL A 561 18.26 -16.97 -21.56
C VAL A 561 19.48 -17.08 -20.63
N VAL A 562 19.99 -15.96 -20.12
CA VAL A 562 21.19 -15.90 -19.27
C VAL A 562 20.88 -16.10 -17.78
N THR A 563 19.64 -15.87 -17.35
CA THR A 563 19.23 -16.00 -15.94
C THR A 563 19.53 -17.39 -15.33
N PRO A 564 19.27 -18.53 -16.00
CA PRO A 564 19.60 -19.85 -15.46
C PRO A 564 21.10 -20.04 -15.18
N SER A 565 21.98 -19.51 -16.05
CA SER A 565 23.43 -19.58 -15.85
C SER A 565 23.95 -18.69 -14.71
N ALA A 566 23.24 -17.61 -14.38
CA ALA A 566 23.56 -16.80 -13.19
C ALA A 566 23.20 -17.55 -11.90
N SER A 567 22.12 -18.34 -11.90
CA SER A 567 21.70 -19.12 -10.73
C SER A 567 22.60 -20.33 -10.42
N SER A 568 23.31 -20.89 -11.42
CA SER A 568 24.23 -22.03 -11.21
C SER A 568 25.51 -21.70 -10.44
N LEU A 569 25.77 -20.42 -10.14
CA LEU A 569 26.86 -19.97 -9.26
C LEU A 569 26.49 -20.05 -7.76
N CYS A 570 25.23 -20.35 -7.42
CA CYS A 570 24.70 -20.34 -6.05
C CYS A 570 25.03 -21.60 -5.20
N HIS A 571 25.78 -22.57 -5.72
CA HIS A 571 26.21 -23.75 -4.97
C HIS A 571 27.73 -23.93 -5.05
N PRO A 572 28.51 -23.35 -4.13
CA PRO A 572 29.74 -23.99 -3.70
C PRO A 572 29.37 -25.18 -2.79
N ASN A 573 30.00 -26.33 -3.05
CA ASN A 573 29.98 -27.51 -2.16
C ASN A 573 30.38 -27.19 -0.73
#